data_AF-A0A7V3GT08-F1
#
_entry.id   AF-A0A7V3GT08-F1
#
_cell.length_a   1.000
_cell.length_b   1.000
_cell.length_c   1.000
_cell.angle_alpha   90.00
_cell.angle_beta   90.00
_cell.angle_gamma   90.00
#
_symmetry.space_group_name_H-M   'P 1'
#
loop_
_entity.id
_entity.type
_entity.pdbx_description
1 polymer ?
#
loop_
_entity_poly.entity_id
_entity_poly.type
_entity_poly.pdbx_seq_one_letter_code
_entity_poly.pdbx_strand_id
1 'polypeptide(L)'
;ELNFYADTYGIDTITLANSIAFVMELWENGIIDEKDTGGLDLTWGNWKDAAELLHQMARGEGFGAEVVGNGVRWMIDYFTETKGADRQFLHDIGMQGKGLEISEYVTKESLAQQGGYGMTLKGPQHDEAWLIFMDMVEKLLPTFEDKAEALHYFPMWRTWFSLHGLCKLPWNDIEPPDNKNTPEPAKVMEHVENYTWLFEGTTGVPITPEGLIEQSERVYNFQRVFILKFGYGTREHDYVPYRAMGPVTVEEYESRQERYDKQLREEIGVDPEGLSTEEKMRILRKYREDRYDQLVDAVYKRRGWDKHGIPTLETLKRLHIDFPEVIELVERKRAELNAV
;
A
#
# COMPACT_ATOMS: atom_id res chain seq x y z
N GLU A 1 10.96 -13.11 20.46
CA GLU A 1 10.12 -14.32 20.67
C GLU A 1 8.99 -14.41 19.65
N LEU A 2 8.11 -13.41 19.54
CA LEU A 2 7.01 -13.38 18.57
C LEU A 2 7.43 -13.70 17.12
N ASN A 3 8.51 -13.11 16.61
CA ASN A 3 9.03 -13.43 15.26
C ASN A 3 9.37 -14.92 15.10
N PHE A 4 10.05 -15.51 16.09
CA PHE A 4 10.43 -16.93 16.06
C PHE A 4 9.20 -17.83 15.97
N TYR A 5 8.15 -17.50 16.73
CA TYR A 5 6.90 -18.27 16.68
C TYR A 5 6.12 -18.03 15.39
N ALA A 6 6.07 -16.81 14.88
CA ALA A 6 5.46 -16.51 13.59
C ALA A 6 6.12 -17.33 12.46
N ASP A 7 7.46 -17.36 12.42
CA ASP A 7 8.22 -18.21 11.49
C ASP A 7 7.90 -19.70 11.68
N THR A 8 7.88 -20.17 12.94
CA THR A 8 7.64 -21.59 13.27
C THR A 8 6.23 -22.04 12.89
N TYR A 9 5.24 -21.15 13.02
CA TYR A 9 3.84 -21.44 12.74
C TYR A 9 3.43 -21.13 11.29
N GLY A 10 4.29 -20.44 10.53
CA GLY A 10 3.98 -20.03 9.16
C GLY A 10 2.95 -18.89 9.11
N ILE A 11 3.05 -17.92 10.03
CA ILE A 11 2.17 -16.76 10.13
C ILE A 11 2.93 -15.51 9.68
N ASP A 12 2.32 -14.73 8.79
CA ASP A 12 2.90 -13.45 8.34
C ASP A 12 3.02 -12.46 9.49
N THR A 13 4.24 -11.99 9.75
CA THR A 13 4.53 -11.06 10.85
C THR A 13 3.90 -9.70 10.66
N ILE A 14 3.72 -9.24 9.41
CA ILE A 14 3.14 -7.92 9.10
C ILE A 14 1.65 -7.93 9.44
N THR A 15 0.91 -8.89 8.87
CA THR A 15 -0.52 -9.07 9.12
C THR A 15 -0.79 -9.35 10.60
N LEU A 16 0.04 -10.20 11.23
CA LEU A 16 -0.07 -10.48 12.66
C LEU A 16 0.07 -9.21 13.51
N ALA A 17 1.12 -8.42 13.28
CA ALA A 17 1.38 -7.21 14.07
C ALA A 17 0.25 -6.19 13.90
N ASN A 18 -0.23 -5.96 12.68
CA ASN A 18 -1.36 -5.06 12.43
C ASN A 18 -2.67 -5.57 13.05
N SER A 19 -2.94 -6.87 12.99
CA SER A 19 -4.17 -7.45 13.56
C SER A 19 -4.17 -7.36 15.09
N ILE A 20 -3.03 -7.62 15.73
CA ILE A 20 -2.86 -7.43 17.19
C ILE A 20 -3.01 -5.95 17.55
N ALA A 21 -2.35 -5.04 16.81
CA ALA A 21 -2.46 -3.61 17.05
C ALA A 21 -3.91 -3.12 16.94
N PHE A 22 -4.66 -3.60 15.94
CA PHE A 22 -6.07 -3.26 15.77
C PHE A 22 -6.90 -3.66 17.00
N VAL A 23 -6.79 -4.90 17.49
CA VAL A 23 -7.56 -5.33 18.68
C VAL A 23 -7.09 -4.66 19.97
N MET A 24 -5.82 -4.30 20.10
CA MET A 24 -5.35 -3.47 21.22
C MET A 24 -5.97 -2.06 21.20
N GLU A 25 -6.14 -1.48 20.00
CA GLU A 25 -6.83 -0.20 19.85
C GLU A 25 -8.33 -0.33 20.17
N LEU A 26 -8.97 -1.44 19.79
CA LEU A 26 -10.36 -1.71 20.17
C LEU A 26 -10.51 -1.85 21.70
N TRP A 27 -9.55 -2.49 22.35
CA TRP A 27 -9.50 -2.64 23.80
C TRP A 27 -9.37 -1.28 24.49
N GLU A 28 -8.42 -0.45 24.04
CA GLU A 28 -8.22 0.91 24.57
C GLU A 28 -9.46 1.79 24.43
N ASN A 29 -10.21 1.62 23.33
CA ASN A 29 -11.46 2.34 23.08
C ASN A 29 -12.70 1.67 23.72
N GLY A 30 -12.52 0.60 24.50
CA GLY A 30 -13.61 -0.08 25.21
C GLY A 30 -14.62 -0.80 24.30
N ILE A 31 -14.24 -1.10 23.05
CA ILE A 31 -15.07 -1.82 22.07
C ILE A 31 -15.06 -3.32 22.39
N ILE A 32 -13.94 -3.82 22.88
CA ILE A 32 -13.78 -5.20 23.38
C ILE A 32 -13.26 -5.19 24.80
N ASP A 33 -13.54 -6.27 25.54
CA ASP A 33 -13.08 -6.46 26.92
C ASP A 33 -12.57 -7.90 27.18
N GLU A 34 -12.18 -8.19 28.42
CA GLU A 34 -11.65 -9.50 28.84
C GLU A 34 -12.60 -10.67 28.52
N LYS A 35 -13.91 -10.43 28.52
CA LYS A 35 -14.90 -11.47 28.21
C LYS A 35 -14.87 -11.81 26.73
N ASP A 36 -14.65 -10.83 25.87
CA ASP A 36 -14.60 -11.02 24.42
C ASP A 36 -13.35 -11.75 23.97
N THR A 37 -12.23 -11.51 24.66
CA THR A 37 -10.92 -12.05 24.32
C THR A 37 -10.66 -13.43 24.94
N GLY A 38 -11.60 -13.96 25.73
CA GLY A 38 -11.45 -15.22 26.44
C GLY A 38 -10.49 -15.15 27.62
N GLY A 39 -10.37 -13.99 28.27
CA GLY A 39 -9.52 -13.78 29.44
C GLY A 39 -8.18 -13.10 29.15
N LEU A 40 -7.92 -12.67 27.91
CA LEU A 40 -6.67 -12.00 27.55
C LEU A 40 -6.78 -10.49 27.82
N ASP A 41 -5.74 -9.90 28.39
CA ASP A 41 -5.60 -8.45 28.57
C ASP A 41 -4.85 -7.85 27.37
N LEU A 42 -5.60 -7.20 26.48
CA LEU A 42 -5.06 -6.59 25.26
C LEU A 42 -4.69 -5.11 25.44
N THR A 43 -4.31 -4.71 26.66
CA THR A 43 -3.70 -3.40 26.90
C THR A 43 -2.40 -3.25 26.10
N TRP A 44 -2.19 -2.09 25.50
CA TRP A 44 -0.97 -1.78 24.74
C TRP A 44 0.31 -2.12 25.53
N GLY A 45 1.20 -2.85 24.88
CA GLY A 45 2.48 -3.29 25.47
C GLY A 45 2.42 -4.60 26.25
N ASN A 46 1.23 -5.21 26.44
CA ASN A 46 1.14 -6.55 27.01
C ASN A 46 1.56 -7.63 26.00
N TRP A 47 2.87 -7.84 25.90
CA TRP A 47 3.45 -8.78 24.94
C TRP A 47 3.10 -10.24 25.24
N LYS A 48 2.76 -10.58 26.49
CA LYS A 48 2.48 -11.97 26.89
C LYS A 48 1.16 -12.44 26.28
N ASP A 49 0.12 -11.63 26.38
CA ASP A 49 -1.19 -11.95 25.84
C ASP A 49 -1.22 -11.78 24.32
N ALA A 50 -0.40 -10.87 23.78
CA ALA A 50 -0.13 -10.83 22.33
C ALA A 50 0.55 -12.12 21.82
N ALA A 51 1.48 -12.70 22.59
CA ALA A 51 2.09 -13.99 22.25
C ALA A 51 1.08 -15.13 22.38
N GLU A 52 0.22 -15.11 23.39
CA GLU A 52 -0.85 -16.10 23.52
C GLU A 52 -1.87 -16.01 22.38
N LEU A 53 -2.23 -14.81 21.89
CA LEU A 53 -3.02 -14.65 20.67
C LEU A 53 -2.38 -15.35 19.47
N LEU A 54 -1.08 -15.17 19.28
CA LEU A 54 -0.33 -15.85 18.21
C LEU A 54 -0.38 -17.38 18.39
N HIS A 55 -0.23 -17.88 19.61
CA HIS A 55 -0.32 -19.32 19.86
C HIS A 55 -1.74 -19.87 19.65
N GLN A 56 -2.78 -19.12 20.02
CA GLN A 56 -4.18 -19.45 19.75
C GLN A 56 -4.46 -19.59 18.24
N MET A 57 -3.97 -18.64 17.43
CA MET A 57 -4.04 -18.73 15.96
C MET A 57 -3.41 -20.02 15.45
N ALA A 58 -2.21 -20.36 15.92
CA ALA A 58 -1.49 -21.56 15.48
C ALA A 58 -2.16 -22.87 15.91
N ARG A 59 -2.83 -22.88 17.07
CA ARG A 59 -3.57 -24.04 17.57
C ARG A 59 -4.98 -24.15 16.97
N GLY A 60 -5.48 -23.10 16.32
CA GLY A 60 -6.82 -23.08 15.74
C GLY A 60 -7.93 -22.99 16.80
N GLU A 61 -7.69 -22.28 17.90
CA GLU A 61 -8.64 -22.16 19.01
C GLU A 61 -8.76 -20.72 19.53
N GLY A 62 -9.85 -20.44 20.23
CA GLY A 62 -10.04 -19.20 20.98
C GLY A 62 -10.12 -17.95 20.11
N PHE A 63 -10.07 -16.80 20.78
CA PHE A 63 -10.22 -15.48 20.14
C PHE A 63 -9.15 -15.24 19.07
N GLY A 64 -7.92 -15.74 19.27
CA GLY A 64 -6.84 -15.65 18.30
C GLY A 64 -7.20 -16.28 16.95
N ALA A 65 -7.69 -17.53 16.92
CA ALA A 65 -8.03 -18.20 15.67
C ALA A 65 -9.41 -17.79 15.12
N GLU A 66 -10.41 -17.64 16.00
CA GLU A 66 -11.80 -17.42 15.58
C GLU A 66 -12.07 -15.97 15.16
N VAL A 67 -11.29 -15.02 15.65
CA VAL A 67 -11.48 -13.58 15.38
C VAL A 67 -10.24 -12.99 14.71
N VAL A 68 -9.12 -12.92 15.43
CA VAL A 68 -7.95 -12.15 14.99
C VAL A 68 -7.31 -12.75 13.73
N GLY A 69 -7.30 -14.08 13.61
CA GLY A 69 -6.74 -14.81 12.47
C GLY A 69 -7.42 -14.57 11.13
N ASN A 70 -8.59 -13.90 11.10
CA ASN A 70 -9.30 -13.54 9.86
C ASN A 70 -8.86 -12.19 9.25
N GLY A 71 -8.00 -11.44 9.94
CA GLY A 71 -7.48 -10.14 9.48
C GLY A 71 -8.42 -8.95 9.74
N VAL A 72 -7.89 -7.73 9.57
CA VAL A 72 -8.54 -6.48 9.97
C VAL A 72 -9.81 -6.21 9.19
N ARG A 73 -9.83 -6.49 7.88
CA ARG A 73 -11.03 -6.28 7.05
C ARG A 73 -12.21 -7.09 7.58
N TRP A 74 -11.98 -8.35 7.94
CA TRP A 74 -13.00 -9.21 8.51
C TRP A 74 -13.41 -8.76 9.91
N MET A 75 -12.44 -8.37 10.75
CA MET A 75 -12.72 -7.87 12.11
C MET A 75 -13.58 -6.61 12.11
N ILE A 76 -13.41 -5.71 11.12
CA ILE A 76 -14.29 -4.53 10.96
C ILE A 76 -15.75 -4.96 10.83
N ASP A 77 -16.05 -5.92 9.96
CA ASP A 77 -17.41 -6.45 9.77
C ASP A 77 -17.90 -7.15 11.04
N TYR A 78 -17.09 -8.04 11.60
CA TYR A 78 -17.42 -8.83 12.79
C TYR A 78 -17.79 -7.95 13.99
N PHE A 79 -16.97 -6.96 14.33
CA PHE A 79 -17.26 -6.09 15.48
C PHE A 79 -18.38 -5.09 15.20
N THR A 80 -18.57 -4.67 13.94
CA THR A 80 -19.77 -3.89 13.58
C THR A 80 -21.03 -4.69 13.90
N GLU A 81 -21.09 -5.96 13.48
CA GLU A 81 -22.29 -6.79 13.60
C GLU A 81 -22.53 -7.32 15.02
N THR A 82 -21.47 -7.76 15.70
CA THR A 82 -21.58 -8.43 17.01
C THR A 82 -21.56 -7.46 18.19
N LYS A 83 -20.93 -6.30 18.05
CA LYS A 83 -20.81 -5.28 19.10
C LYS A 83 -21.61 -4.02 18.82
N GLY A 84 -22.11 -3.83 17.61
CA GLY A 84 -22.69 -2.55 17.20
C GLY A 84 -21.66 -1.42 17.21
N ALA A 85 -20.37 -1.76 17.04
CA ALA A 85 -19.30 -0.77 16.98
C ALA A 85 -19.46 0.13 15.74
N ASP A 86 -19.02 1.38 15.85
CA ASP A 86 -19.07 2.32 14.72
C ASP A 86 -18.16 1.84 13.58
N ARG A 87 -18.80 1.37 12.50
CA ARG A 87 -18.11 0.87 11.32
C ARG A 87 -17.13 1.90 10.73
N GLN A 88 -17.49 3.18 10.73
CA GLN A 88 -16.63 4.22 10.16
C GLN A 88 -15.37 4.35 10.99
N PHE A 89 -15.49 4.40 12.32
CA PHE A 89 -14.34 4.43 13.21
C PHE A 89 -13.43 3.20 13.03
N LEU A 90 -14.01 1.99 12.99
CA LEU A 90 -13.26 0.75 12.75
C LEU A 90 -12.51 0.77 11.41
N HIS A 91 -13.17 1.26 10.35
CA HIS A 91 -12.54 1.44 9.05
C HIS A 91 -11.40 2.47 9.11
N ASP A 92 -11.60 3.57 9.81
CA ASP A 92 -10.66 4.68 9.87
C ASP A 92 -9.35 4.27 10.56
N ILE A 93 -9.43 3.52 11.66
CA ILE A 93 -8.24 3.00 12.37
C ILE A 93 -7.66 1.73 11.71
N GLY A 94 -8.47 1.02 10.90
CA GLY A 94 -8.10 -0.23 10.25
C GLY A 94 -7.03 -0.04 9.17
N MET A 95 -5.78 -0.33 9.52
CA MET A 95 -4.61 -0.17 8.64
C MET A 95 -4.49 -1.27 7.57
N GLN A 96 -5.52 -1.48 6.75
CA GLN A 96 -5.53 -2.44 5.64
C GLN A 96 -6.03 -1.82 4.32
N GLY A 97 -5.65 -2.42 3.20
CA GLY A 97 -6.14 -2.06 1.86
C GLY A 97 -6.23 -3.31 0.99
N LYS A 98 -7.27 -3.42 0.15
CA LYS A 98 -7.56 -4.63 -0.66
C LYS A 98 -7.63 -5.94 0.16
N GLY A 99 -7.85 -5.86 1.47
CA GLY A 99 -7.87 -7.02 2.38
C GLY A 99 -6.51 -7.48 2.87
N LEU A 100 -5.44 -6.70 2.66
CA LEU A 100 -4.11 -6.94 3.20
C LEU A 100 -3.69 -5.77 4.10
N GLU A 101 -3.14 -6.08 5.25
CA GLU A 101 -2.60 -5.13 6.22
C GLU A 101 -1.38 -4.39 5.67
N ILE A 102 -1.22 -3.12 6.05
CA ILE A 102 -0.12 -2.27 5.59
C ILE A 102 1.22 -2.72 6.19
N SER A 103 2.30 -2.64 5.41
CA SER A 103 3.65 -2.82 5.94
C SER A 103 4.20 -1.55 6.65
N GLU A 104 5.37 -1.66 7.30
CA GLU A 104 5.92 -0.78 8.36
C GLU A 104 5.92 0.76 8.13
N TYR A 105 5.91 1.26 6.90
CA TYR A 105 6.06 2.70 6.66
C TYR A 105 4.80 3.53 6.94
N VAL A 106 4.89 4.48 7.88
CA VAL A 106 3.86 5.52 8.06
C VAL A 106 3.92 6.51 6.90
N THR A 107 2.85 6.63 6.13
CA THR A 107 2.85 7.35 4.85
C THR A 107 2.23 8.75 4.89
N LYS A 108 1.77 9.23 6.06
CA LYS A 108 1.04 10.50 6.23
C LYS A 108 1.73 11.69 5.55
N GLU A 109 3.06 11.69 5.51
CA GLU A 109 3.86 12.77 4.93
C GLU A 109 4.42 12.47 3.53
N SER A 110 4.41 11.22 3.05
CA SER A 110 4.93 10.85 1.73
C SER A 110 3.80 10.47 0.79
N LEU A 111 3.42 11.40 -0.07
CA LEU A 111 2.41 11.18 -1.10
C LEU A 111 2.86 10.07 -2.08
N ALA A 112 4.16 9.98 -2.38
CA ALA A 112 4.67 8.90 -3.23
C ALA A 112 4.50 7.52 -2.56
N GLN A 113 4.79 7.39 -1.26
CA GLN A 113 4.60 6.12 -0.54
C GLN A 113 3.11 5.78 -0.35
N GLN A 114 2.24 6.78 -0.16
CA GLN A 114 0.78 6.56 -0.18
C GLN A 114 0.35 5.94 -1.52
N GLY A 115 0.82 6.49 -2.64
CA GLY A 115 0.57 5.91 -3.96
C GLY A 115 1.17 4.52 -4.10
N GLY A 116 2.36 4.32 -3.51
CA GLY A 116 3.07 3.04 -3.48
C GLY A 116 2.24 1.93 -2.84
N TYR A 117 1.55 2.21 -1.75
CA TYR A 117 0.67 1.25 -1.09
C TYR A 117 -0.74 1.16 -1.69
N GLY A 118 -1.31 2.29 -2.10
CA GLY A 118 -2.68 2.28 -2.62
C GLY A 118 -2.77 1.62 -4.00
N MET A 119 -1.79 1.82 -4.88
CA MET A 119 -1.85 1.33 -6.28
C MET A 119 -1.04 0.05 -6.54
N THR A 120 -0.53 -0.61 -5.49
CA THR A 120 -0.01 -1.98 -5.62
C THR A 120 -1.13 -2.94 -6.00
N LEU A 121 -0.79 -3.97 -6.78
CA LEU A 121 -1.78 -4.96 -7.21
C LEU A 121 -2.17 -5.92 -6.09
N LYS A 122 -1.21 -6.24 -5.20
CA LYS A 122 -1.34 -7.27 -4.16
C LYS A 122 -1.89 -6.75 -2.81
N GLY A 123 -2.15 -5.45 -2.69
CA GLY A 123 -2.43 -4.79 -1.40
C GLY A 123 -1.22 -4.02 -0.86
N PRO A 124 -1.37 -3.25 0.24
CA PRO A 124 -0.40 -2.25 0.68
C PRO A 124 0.89 -2.84 1.27
N GLN A 125 1.81 -3.22 0.38
CA GLN A 125 3.16 -3.68 0.70
C GLN A 125 4.23 -2.81 0.01
N HIS A 126 5.44 -2.80 0.57
CA HIS A 126 6.56 -1.95 0.11
C HIS A 126 7.49 -2.63 -0.90
N ASP A 127 7.32 -3.93 -1.12
CA ASP A 127 8.04 -4.76 -2.09
C ASP A 127 7.92 -4.25 -3.54
N GLU A 128 6.75 -3.75 -3.96
CA GLU A 128 6.54 -3.15 -5.30
C GLU A 128 7.03 -1.70 -5.38
N ALA A 129 6.83 -0.90 -4.33
CA ALA A 129 7.20 0.51 -4.31
C ALA A 129 7.62 0.94 -2.91
N TRP A 130 8.92 1.21 -2.77
CA TRP A 130 9.50 1.82 -1.58
C TRP A 130 10.11 3.17 -1.97
N LEU A 131 9.31 4.23 -1.83
CA LEU A 131 9.59 5.57 -2.38
C LEU A 131 9.73 6.63 -1.29
N ILE A 132 9.51 6.28 -0.02
CA ILE A 132 9.50 7.24 1.09
C ILE A 132 10.82 8.01 1.23
N PHE A 133 11.96 7.36 0.99
CA PHE A 133 13.27 8.01 1.05
C PHE A 133 13.45 9.01 -0.10
N MET A 134 13.15 8.60 -1.32
CA MET A 134 13.23 9.47 -2.51
C MET A 134 12.32 10.71 -2.37
N ASP A 135 11.11 10.53 -1.82
CA ASP A 135 10.12 11.60 -1.67
C ASP A 135 10.45 12.53 -0.51
N MET A 136 10.79 11.97 0.67
CA MET A 136 10.87 12.75 1.91
C MET A 136 12.28 13.11 2.36
N VAL A 137 13.28 12.30 2.03
CA VAL A 137 14.66 12.53 2.44
C VAL A 137 15.44 13.20 1.31
N GLU A 138 15.42 12.62 0.12
CA GLU A 138 16.23 13.06 -1.01
C GLU A 138 15.56 14.17 -1.85
N LYS A 139 14.24 14.32 -1.71
CA LYS A 139 13.43 15.33 -2.41
C LYS A 139 13.53 15.23 -3.95
N LEU A 140 13.67 14.01 -4.47
CA LEU A 140 13.81 13.74 -5.90
C LEU A 140 12.49 13.74 -6.67
N LEU A 141 11.35 13.77 -5.99
CA LEU A 141 10.02 13.65 -6.60
C LEU A 141 9.17 14.92 -6.41
N PRO A 142 9.57 16.12 -6.85
CA PRO A 142 8.88 17.36 -6.50
C PRO A 142 7.47 17.48 -7.11
N THR A 143 7.23 16.91 -8.30
CA THR A 143 5.95 17.04 -9.02
C THR A 143 5.10 15.77 -8.95
N PHE A 144 3.84 15.85 -9.39
CA PHE A 144 2.99 14.68 -9.55
C PHE A 144 3.50 13.76 -10.67
N GLU A 145 4.06 14.34 -11.72
CA GLU A 145 4.66 13.62 -12.84
C GLU A 145 5.90 12.83 -12.41
N ASP A 146 6.78 13.40 -11.59
CA ASP A 146 7.95 12.69 -11.05
C ASP A 146 7.52 11.52 -10.17
N LYS A 147 6.53 11.75 -9.29
CA LYS A 147 5.95 10.69 -8.46
C LYS A 147 5.29 9.61 -9.31
N ALA A 148 4.58 9.98 -10.37
CA ALA A 148 3.94 9.06 -11.29
C ALA A 148 4.97 8.22 -12.07
N GLU A 149 6.08 8.81 -12.49
CA GLU A 149 7.20 8.07 -13.11
C GLU A 149 7.77 7.05 -12.12
N ALA A 150 8.04 7.44 -10.87
CA ALA A 150 8.53 6.52 -9.85
C ALA A 150 7.52 5.38 -9.59
N LEU A 151 6.23 5.70 -9.45
CA LEU A 151 5.14 4.75 -9.27
C LEU A 151 4.80 3.92 -10.52
N HIS A 152 5.43 4.22 -11.65
CA HIS A 152 5.48 3.35 -12.81
C HIS A 152 6.74 2.49 -12.80
N TYR A 153 7.93 3.10 -12.78
CA TYR A 153 9.21 2.41 -12.94
C TYR A 153 9.47 1.37 -11.85
N PHE A 154 9.35 1.75 -10.57
CA PHE A 154 9.76 0.88 -9.47
C PHE A 154 8.90 -0.39 -9.35
N PRO A 155 7.56 -0.35 -9.46
CA PRO A 155 6.75 -1.56 -9.51
C PRO A 155 7.13 -2.49 -10.66
N MET A 156 7.42 -1.97 -11.85
CA MET A 156 7.83 -2.81 -12.99
C MET A 156 9.20 -3.43 -12.73
N TRP A 157 10.18 -2.63 -12.33
CA TRP A 157 11.52 -3.14 -12.09
C TRP A 157 11.55 -4.17 -10.96
N ARG A 158 10.85 -3.89 -9.85
CA ARG A 158 10.75 -4.79 -8.70
C ARG A 158 9.98 -6.07 -9.02
N THR A 159 9.04 -6.03 -9.97
CA THR A 159 8.34 -7.22 -10.49
C THR A 159 9.26 -8.08 -11.34
N TRP A 160 10.19 -7.49 -12.10
CA TRP A 160 11.11 -8.24 -12.96
C TRP A 160 11.93 -9.28 -12.18
N PHE A 161 12.40 -8.93 -10.98
CA PHE A 161 13.09 -9.87 -10.08
C PHE A 161 12.23 -11.09 -9.74
N SER A 162 10.95 -10.90 -9.43
CA SER A 162 10.02 -11.99 -9.12
C SER A 162 9.77 -12.91 -10.32
N LEU A 163 9.78 -12.37 -11.54
CA LEU A 163 9.63 -13.16 -12.77
C LEU A 163 10.84 -14.09 -13.01
N HIS A 164 12.02 -13.67 -12.54
CA HIS A 164 13.28 -14.37 -12.78
C HIS A 164 13.79 -15.16 -11.56
N GLY A 165 13.06 -15.13 -10.44
CA GLY A 165 13.47 -15.79 -9.21
C GLY A 165 14.71 -15.18 -8.56
N LEU A 166 14.94 -13.89 -8.77
CA LEU A 166 16.10 -13.17 -8.25
C LEU A 166 15.75 -12.35 -7.01
N CYS A 167 16.72 -12.19 -6.11
CA CYS A 167 16.61 -11.24 -5.00
C CYS A 167 16.86 -9.82 -5.52
N LYS A 168 16.04 -8.85 -5.07
CA LYS A 168 16.17 -7.43 -5.47
C LYS A 168 17.15 -6.62 -4.61
N LEU A 169 17.54 -7.13 -3.44
CA LEU A 169 18.46 -6.41 -2.54
C LEU A 169 19.84 -6.17 -3.16
N PRO A 170 20.45 -7.11 -3.91
CA PRO A 170 21.70 -6.83 -4.62
C PRO A 170 21.61 -5.67 -5.62
N TRP A 171 20.41 -5.31 -6.10
CA TRP A 171 20.26 -4.12 -6.96
C TRP A 171 20.33 -2.82 -6.16
N ASN A 172 19.63 -2.74 -5.02
CA ASN A 172 19.41 -1.48 -4.32
C ASN A 172 20.32 -1.25 -3.10
N ASP A 173 20.85 -2.31 -2.49
CA ASP A 173 21.52 -2.22 -1.17
C ASP A 173 23.06 -2.23 -1.27
N ILE A 174 23.62 -2.44 -2.47
CA ILE A 174 25.07 -2.50 -2.72
C ILE A 174 25.50 -1.57 -3.85
N GLU A 175 25.12 -0.29 -3.74
CA GLU A 175 25.35 0.69 -4.81
C GLU A 175 26.84 0.95 -5.11
N PRO A 176 27.20 1.19 -6.40
CA PRO A 176 28.52 1.68 -6.78
C PRO A 176 28.89 2.99 -6.05
N PRO A 177 30.16 3.18 -5.61
CA PRO A 177 30.56 4.38 -4.86
C PRO A 177 30.30 5.72 -5.58
N ASP A 178 30.24 5.70 -6.91
CA ASP A 178 29.98 6.83 -7.79
C ASP A 178 28.52 6.96 -8.23
N ASN A 179 27.62 6.02 -7.86
CA ASN A 179 26.20 6.00 -8.23
C ASN A 179 25.49 7.34 -7.93
N LYS A 180 25.80 7.95 -6.78
CA LYS A 180 25.26 9.26 -6.37
C LYS A 180 25.52 10.42 -7.34
N ASN A 181 26.49 10.28 -8.24
CA ASN A 181 26.83 11.30 -9.24
C ASN A 181 26.19 11.03 -10.61
N THR A 182 25.45 9.92 -10.76
CA THR A 182 24.77 9.57 -12.00
C THR A 182 23.48 10.40 -12.17
N PRO A 183 22.90 10.46 -13.39
CA PRO A 183 21.66 11.21 -13.63
C PRO A 183 20.44 10.68 -12.88
N GLU A 184 20.38 9.36 -12.63
CA GLU A 184 19.25 8.69 -11.97
C GLU A 184 19.74 7.76 -10.85
N PRO A 185 20.31 8.33 -9.76
CA PRO A 185 20.98 7.53 -8.72
C PRO A 185 20.04 6.51 -8.07
N ALA A 186 18.77 6.89 -7.87
CA ALA A 186 17.76 6.02 -7.26
C ALA A 186 17.40 4.78 -8.10
N LYS A 187 17.77 4.73 -9.38
CA LYS A 187 17.53 3.55 -10.24
C LYS A 187 18.73 2.60 -10.28
N VAL A 188 19.92 3.06 -9.86
CA VAL A 188 21.18 2.31 -9.92
C VAL A 188 21.40 1.70 -11.31
N MET A 189 21.42 2.56 -12.34
CA MET A 189 21.33 2.13 -13.74
C MET A 189 22.46 1.19 -14.19
N GLU A 190 23.66 1.29 -13.60
CA GLU A 190 24.74 0.34 -13.84
C GLU A 190 24.32 -1.10 -13.48
N HIS A 191 23.62 -1.28 -12.35
CA HIS A 191 23.11 -2.60 -11.99
C HIS A 191 22.05 -3.08 -12.97
N VAL A 192 21.14 -2.19 -13.41
CA VAL A 192 20.13 -2.53 -14.42
C VAL A 192 20.79 -3.02 -15.70
N GLU A 193 21.87 -2.38 -16.14
CA GLU A 193 22.70 -2.85 -17.27
C GLU A 193 23.32 -4.22 -16.98
N ASN A 194 23.92 -4.43 -15.81
CA ASN A 194 24.48 -5.74 -15.42
C ASN A 194 23.45 -6.88 -15.49
N TYR A 195 22.18 -6.61 -15.15
CA TYR A 195 21.11 -7.61 -15.28
C TYR A 195 20.78 -7.95 -16.73
N THR A 196 21.02 -7.06 -17.69
CA THR A 196 20.90 -7.40 -19.12
C THR A 196 21.93 -8.47 -19.52
N TRP A 197 23.17 -8.34 -19.04
CA TRP A 197 24.23 -9.32 -19.30
C TRP A 197 23.94 -10.66 -18.63
N LEU A 198 23.40 -10.64 -17.41
CA LEU A 198 22.97 -11.85 -16.72
C LEU A 198 21.86 -12.57 -17.50
N PHE A 199 20.84 -11.82 -17.95
CA PHE A 199 19.73 -12.36 -18.73
C PHE A 199 20.22 -12.94 -20.06
N GLU A 200 20.99 -12.19 -20.84
CA GLU A 200 21.53 -12.64 -22.12
C GLU A 200 22.47 -13.83 -21.96
N GLY A 201 23.38 -13.78 -20.98
CA GLY A 201 24.32 -14.87 -20.69
C GLY A 201 23.64 -16.17 -20.27
N THR A 202 22.46 -16.09 -19.63
CA THR A 202 21.70 -17.26 -19.20
C THR A 202 20.80 -17.82 -20.30
N THR A 203 20.15 -16.94 -21.07
CA THR A 203 19.08 -17.31 -22.02
C THR A 203 19.55 -17.39 -23.47
N GLY A 204 20.67 -16.73 -23.80
CA GLY A 204 21.12 -16.50 -25.17
C GLY A 204 20.29 -15.45 -25.93
N VAL A 205 19.38 -14.73 -25.27
CA VAL A 205 18.53 -13.71 -25.87
C VAL A 205 19.02 -12.32 -25.48
N PRO A 206 19.48 -11.49 -26.44
CA PRO A 206 19.88 -10.11 -26.16
C PRO A 206 18.70 -9.28 -25.65
N ILE A 207 18.99 -8.35 -24.72
CA ILE A 207 17.98 -7.48 -24.12
C ILE A 207 18.57 -6.12 -23.73
N THR A 208 17.74 -5.08 -23.72
CA THR A 208 18.11 -3.75 -23.21
C THR A 208 17.50 -3.52 -21.83
N PRO A 209 17.97 -2.52 -21.06
CA PRO A 209 17.32 -2.12 -19.80
C PRO A 209 15.81 -1.88 -19.94
N GLU A 210 15.39 -1.20 -21.01
CA GLU A 210 13.97 -0.95 -21.31
C GLU A 210 13.23 -2.25 -21.61
N GLY A 211 13.89 -3.20 -22.30
CA GLY A 211 13.33 -4.53 -22.56
C GLY A 211 13.05 -5.31 -21.26
N LEU A 212 13.89 -5.18 -20.23
CA LEU A 212 13.63 -5.78 -18.92
C LEU A 212 12.36 -5.19 -18.29
N ILE A 213 12.20 -3.87 -18.36
CA ILE A 213 11.01 -3.18 -17.85
C ILE A 213 9.76 -3.56 -18.65
N GLU A 214 9.84 -3.68 -19.97
CA GLU A 214 8.70 -4.06 -20.81
C GLU A 214 8.21 -5.49 -20.49
N GLN A 215 9.12 -6.42 -20.21
CA GLN A 215 8.77 -7.79 -19.79
C GLN A 215 7.88 -7.78 -18.54
N SER A 216 8.25 -7.00 -17.52
CA SER A 216 7.46 -6.91 -16.29
C SER A 216 6.23 -6.02 -16.44
N GLU A 217 6.27 -4.96 -17.26
CA GLU A 217 5.12 -4.12 -17.57
C GLU A 217 3.97 -4.92 -18.19
N ARG A 218 4.31 -5.85 -19.10
CA ARG A 218 3.35 -6.80 -19.69
C ARG A 218 2.65 -7.62 -18.61
N VAL A 219 3.41 -8.22 -17.69
CA VAL A 219 2.86 -9.07 -16.64
C VAL A 219 2.05 -8.26 -15.63
N TYR A 220 2.53 -7.08 -15.24
CA TYR A 220 1.84 -6.21 -14.28
C TYR A 220 0.46 -5.76 -14.80
N ASN A 221 0.39 -5.36 -16.07
CA ASN A 221 -0.89 -5.00 -16.69
C ASN A 221 -1.82 -6.22 -16.87
N PHE A 222 -1.26 -7.40 -17.18
CA PHE A 222 -2.05 -8.62 -17.25
C PHE A 222 -2.61 -9.02 -15.87
N GLN A 223 -1.83 -8.86 -14.79
CA GLN A 223 -2.28 -9.04 -13.41
C GLN A 223 -3.39 -8.03 -13.05
N ARG A 224 -3.28 -6.76 -13.47
CA ARG A 224 -4.34 -5.75 -13.29
C ARG A 224 -5.65 -6.18 -13.97
N VAL A 225 -5.59 -6.67 -15.21
CA VAL A 225 -6.76 -7.21 -15.92
C VAL A 225 -7.30 -8.47 -15.24
N PHE A 226 -6.42 -9.34 -14.75
CA PHE A 226 -6.83 -10.52 -14.00
C PHE A 226 -7.62 -10.14 -12.73
N ILE A 227 -7.16 -9.14 -11.97
CA ILE A 227 -7.88 -8.61 -10.81
C ILE A 227 -9.25 -8.04 -11.23
N LEU A 228 -9.30 -7.32 -12.35
CA LEU A 228 -10.55 -6.80 -12.92
C LEU A 228 -11.57 -7.90 -13.24
N LYS A 229 -11.10 -9.07 -13.68
CA LYS A 229 -11.96 -10.24 -13.94
C LYS A 229 -12.73 -10.68 -12.69
N PHE A 230 -12.13 -10.55 -11.51
CA PHE A 230 -12.77 -10.90 -10.23
C PHE A 230 -13.61 -9.77 -9.63
N GLY A 231 -13.77 -8.65 -10.34
CA GLY A 231 -14.57 -7.51 -9.91
C GLY A 231 -13.83 -6.47 -9.07
N TYR A 232 -12.50 -6.57 -8.98
CA TYR A 232 -11.65 -5.62 -8.23
C TYR A 232 -10.81 -4.77 -9.19
N GLY A 233 -9.85 -3.99 -8.69
CA GLY A 233 -8.86 -3.32 -9.55
C GLY A 233 -9.40 -2.13 -10.35
N THR A 234 -10.42 -1.48 -9.82
CA THR A 234 -10.90 -0.15 -10.22
C THR A 234 -10.36 0.91 -9.24
N ARG A 235 -10.60 2.19 -9.53
CA ARG A 235 -10.14 3.33 -8.71
C ARG A 235 -10.48 3.21 -7.23
N GLU A 236 -11.68 2.74 -6.88
CA GLU A 236 -12.11 2.57 -5.49
C GLU A 236 -11.19 1.62 -4.69
N HIS A 237 -10.54 0.68 -5.38
CA HIS A 237 -9.64 -0.30 -4.77
C HIS A 237 -8.22 0.23 -4.61
N ASP A 238 -7.89 1.38 -5.20
CA ASP A 238 -6.55 1.95 -5.20
C ASP A 238 -6.33 2.99 -4.10
N TYR A 239 -7.25 3.12 -3.13
CA TYR A 239 -7.02 3.92 -1.94
C TYR A 239 -6.15 3.18 -0.92
N VAL A 240 -5.24 3.92 -0.29
CA VAL A 240 -4.47 3.48 0.90
C VAL A 240 -5.38 3.49 2.14
N PRO A 241 -5.11 2.72 3.21
CA PRO A 241 -5.85 2.81 4.46
C PRO A 241 -6.05 4.26 4.93
N TYR A 242 -7.24 4.57 5.43
CA TYR A 242 -7.64 5.96 5.66
C TYR A 242 -6.69 6.71 6.61
N ARG A 243 -6.32 6.14 7.76
CA ARG A 243 -5.32 6.70 8.69
C ARG A 243 -3.91 6.86 8.10
N ALA A 244 -3.59 6.22 6.98
CA ALA A 244 -2.31 6.42 6.30
C ALA A 244 -2.21 7.80 5.63
N MET A 245 -3.33 8.48 5.34
CA MET A 245 -3.32 9.83 4.78
C MET A 245 -3.30 10.94 5.84
N GLY A 246 -3.69 10.68 7.09
CA GLY A 246 -3.80 11.73 8.11
C GLY A 246 -4.22 11.23 9.50
N PRO A 247 -4.39 12.13 10.48
CA PRO A 247 -4.93 11.76 11.79
C PRO A 247 -6.39 11.31 11.67
N VAL A 248 -6.80 10.29 12.43
CA VAL A 248 -8.22 9.85 12.52
C VAL A 248 -8.87 10.18 13.85
N THR A 249 -8.09 10.42 14.91
CA THR A 249 -8.60 10.91 16.20
C THR A 249 -8.09 12.31 16.54
N VAL A 250 -8.76 12.95 17.49
CA VAL A 250 -8.33 14.24 18.06
C VAL A 250 -6.96 14.11 18.71
N GLU A 251 -6.73 13.05 19.47
CA GLU A 251 -5.46 12.75 20.14
C GLU A 251 -4.31 12.64 19.13
N GLU A 252 -4.54 11.99 17.99
CA GLU A 252 -3.54 11.91 16.92
C GLU A 252 -3.21 13.27 16.32
N TYR A 253 -4.22 14.12 16.10
CA TYR A 253 -4.00 15.47 15.62
C TYR A 253 -3.17 16.27 16.63
N GLU A 254 -3.60 16.27 17.89
CA GLU A 254 -3.00 17.04 18.98
C GLU A 254 -1.56 16.59 19.26
N SER A 255 -1.26 15.29 19.16
CA SER A 255 0.09 14.74 19.31
C SER A 255 1.12 15.34 18.33
N ARG A 256 0.65 15.89 17.20
CA ARG A 256 1.48 16.54 16.17
C ARG A 256 0.91 17.90 15.76
N GLN A 257 0.22 18.59 16.67
CA GLN A 257 -0.52 19.81 16.38
C GLN A 257 0.32 20.85 15.62
N GLU A 258 1.53 21.14 16.11
CA GLU A 258 2.41 22.14 15.50
C GLU A 258 2.65 21.87 14.00
N ARG A 259 2.85 20.59 13.65
CA ARG A 259 3.07 20.17 12.26
C ARG A 259 1.82 20.36 11.40
N TYR A 260 0.66 19.94 11.89
CA TYR A 260 -0.58 20.04 11.12
C TYR A 260 -1.07 21.49 11.01
N ASP A 261 -0.98 22.28 12.09
CA ASP A 261 -1.29 23.71 12.09
C ASP A 261 -0.35 24.49 11.16
N LYS A 262 0.92 24.07 11.04
CA LYS A 262 1.85 24.63 10.04
C LYS A 262 1.40 24.30 8.61
N GLN A 263 1.03 23.05 8.33
CA GLN A 263 0.54 22.65 7.01
C GLN A 263 -0.74 23.39 6.60
N LEU A 264 -1.69 23.56 7.54
CA LEU A 264 -2.91 24.35 7.31
C LEU A 264 -2.57 25.78 6.88
N ARG A 265 -1.61 26.44 7.55
CA ARG A 265 -1.20 27.81 7.22
C ARG A 265 -0.43 27.92 5.92
N GLU A 266 0.61 27.11 5.76
CA GLU A 266 1.60 27.29 4.70
C GLU A 266 1.19 26.64 3.37
N GLU A 267 0.52 25.49 3.40
CA GLU A 267 0.15 24.75 2.20
C GLU A 267 -1.32 24.95 1.82
N ILE A 268 -2.21 25.04 2.80
CA ILE A 268 -3.67 25.12 2.58
C ILE A 268 -4.17 26.58 2.61
N GLY A 269 -3.45 27.48 3.30
CA GLY A 269 -3.82 28.89 3.43
C GLY A 269 -4.95 29.14 4.44
N VAL A 270 -5.13 28.24 5.41
CA VAL A 270 -6.14 28.33 6.47
C VAL A 270 -5.45 28.65 7.80
N ASP A 271 -5.96 29.66 8.51
CA ASP A 271 -5.54 29.95 9.87
C ASP A 271 -6.22 28.97 10.86
N PRO A 272 -5.46 28.15 11.61
CA PRO A 272 -6.03 27.22 12.59
C PRO A 272 -6.56 27.93 13.85
N GLU A 273 -6.28 29.22 14.07
CA GLU A 273 -6.77 29.93 15.25
C GLU A 273 -8.31 30.02 15.25
N GLY A 274 -8.93 29.62 16.36
CA GLY A 274 -10.40 29.64 16.52
C GLY A 274 -11.15 28.44 15.95
N LEU A 275 -10.50 27.51 15.24
CA LEU A 275 -11.10 26.26 14.78
C LEU A 275 -11.00 25.15 15.85
N SER A 276 -12.01 24.29 15.93
CA SER A 276 -11.91 23.04 16.72
C SER A 276 -10.91 22.06 16.08
N THR A 277 -10.39 21.11 16.86
CA THR A 277 -9.47 20.08 16.34
C THR A 277 -10.13 19.25 15.23
N GLU A 278 -11.40 18.91 15.36
CA GLU A 278 -12.18 18.18 14.37
C GLU A 278 -12.35 18.96 13.06
N GLU A 279 -12.58 20.27 13.15
CA GLU A 279 -12.65 21.14 11.98
C GLU A 279 -11.31 21.20 11.24
N LYS A 280 -10.21 21.35 11.98
CA LYS A 280 -8.84 21.30 11.44
C LYS A 280 -8.55 19.97 10.75
N MET A 281 -8.89 18.86 11.39
CA MET A 281 -8.74 17.51 10.83
C MET A 281 -9.50 17.37 9.52
N ARG A 282 -10.77 17.79 9.46
CA ARG A 282 -11.59 17.72 8.25
C ARG A 282 -11.01 18.51 7.08
N ILE A 283 -10.50 19.72 7.34
CA ILE A 283 -9.86 20.57 6.31
C ILE A 283 -8.57 19.92 5.82
N LEU A 284 -7.71 19.47 6.75
CA LEU A 284 -6.46 18.80 6.44
C LEU A 284 -6.69 17.53 5.60
N ARG A 285 -7.64 16.70 6.01
CA ARG A 285 -8.06 15.47 5.33
C ARG A 285 -8.45 15.71 3.89
N LYS A 286 -9.40 16.62 3.69
CA LYS A 286 -9.88 16.98 2.35
C LYS A 286 -8.72 17.40 1.43
N TYR A 287 -7.83 18.26 1.92
CA TYR A 287 -6.66 18.67 1.14
C TYR A 287 -5.77 17.47 0.77
N ARG A 288 -5.48 16.57 1.72
CA ARG A 288 -4.61 15.42 1.47
C ARG A 288 -5.24 14.39 0.54
N GLU A 289 -6.53 14.13 0.66
CA GLU A 289 -7.30 13.27 -0.25
C GLU A 289 -7.34 13.86 -1.67
N ASP A 290 -7.60 15.17 -1.80
CA ASP A 290 -7.57 15.86 -3.09
C ASP A 290 -6.17 15.76 -3.75
N ARG A 291 -5.09 15.82 -2.96
CA ARG A 291 -3.71 15.61 -3.43
C ARG A 291 -3.46 14.16 -3.85
N TYR A 292 -4.04 13.20 -3.13
CA TYR A 292 -3.98 11.79 -3.48
C TYR A 292 -4.67 11.51 -4.82
N ASP A 293 -5.86 12.06 -5.03
CA ASP A 293 -6.59 11.89 -6.28
C ASP A 293 -5.84 12.43 -7.49
N GLN A 294 -5.19 13.59 -7.35
CA GLN A 294 -4.31 14.15 -8.38
C GLN A 294 -3.10 13.25 -8.68
N LEU A 295 -2.52 12.63 -7.64
CA LEU A 295 -1.44 11.66 -7.84
C LEU A 295 -1.94 10.43 -8.60
N VAL A 296 -3.08 9.87 -8.20
CA VAL A 296 -3.67 8.70 -8.87
C VAL A 296 -3.93 8.98 -10.36
N ASP A 297 -4.46 10.16 -10.68
CA ASP A 297 -4.67 10.58 -12.07
C ASP A 297 -3.37 10.66 -12.87
N ALA A 298 -2.32 11.25 -12.28
CA ALA A 298 -1.01 11.32 -12.91
C ALA A 298 -0.41 9.92 -13.15
N VAL A 299 -0.56 9.01 -12.18
CA VAL A 299 -0.06 7.64 -12.26
C VAL A 299 -0.83 6.82 -13.29
N TYR A 300 -2.16 6.94 -13.34
CA TYR A 300 -2.99 6.26 -14.34
C TYR A 300 -2.61 6.72 -15.74
N LYS A 301 -2.49 8.03 -15.95
CA LYS A 301 -1.99 8.57 -17.21
C LYS A 301 -0.63 7.99 -17.57
N ARG A 302 0.30 7.93 -16.61
CA ARG A 302 1.65 7.41 -16.84
C ARG A 302 1.69 5.90 -17.14
N ARG A 303 0.83 5.11 -16.51
CA ARG A 303 0.67 3.67 -16.74
C ARG A 303 -0.14 3.36 -18.01
N GLY A 304 -0.71 4.36 -18.67
CA GLY A 304 -1.60 4.17 -19.82
C GLY A 304 -2.92 3.49 -19.41
N TRP A 305 -3.46 3.88 -18.26
CA TRP A 305 -4.74 3.46 -17.72
C TRP A 305 -5.76 4.60 -17.86
N ASP A 306 -7.05 4.26 -17.88
CA ASP A 306 -8.11 5.27 -17.86
C ASP A 306 -8.40 5.79 -16.44
N LYS A 307 -9.35 6.73 -16.32
CA LYS A 307 -9.77 7.33 -15.04
C LYS A 307 -10.29 6.32 -14.00
N HIS A 308 -10.69 5.13 -14.44
CA HIS A 308 -11.18 4.06 -13.58
C HIS A 308 -10.06 3.10 -13.15
N GLY A 309 -8.82 3.35 -13.58
CA GLY A 309 -7.66 2.52 -13.28
C GLY A 309 -7.58 1.24 -14.13
N ILE A 310 -8.20 1.24 -15.32
CA ILE A 310 -8.20 0.08 -16.23
C ILE A 310 -7.24 0.35 -17.41
N PRO A 311 -6.33 -0.59 -17.75
CA PRO A 311 -5.43 -0.44 -18.90
C PRO A 311 -6.16 -0.11 -20.21
N THR A 312 -5.67 0.88 -20.96
CA THR A 312 -6.26 1.27 -22.25
C THR A 312 -6.06 0.21 -23.33
N LEU A 313 -6.93 0.19 -24.35
CA LEU A 313 -6.74 -0.73 -25.49
C LEU A 313 -5.40 -0.49 -26.21
N GLU A 314 -4.91 0.76 -26.22
CA GLU A 314 -3.59 1.11 -26.73
C GLU A 314 -2.48 0.44 -25.91
N THR A 315 -2.55 0.53 -24.58
CA THR A 315 -1.61 -0.14 -23.68
C THR A 315 -1.63 -1.66 -23.86
N LEU A 316 -2.82 -2.27 -23.94
CA LEU A 316 -2.95 -3.73 -24.13
C LEU A 316 -2.32 -4.19 -25.44
N LYS A 317 -2.54 -3.45 -26.54
CA LYS A 317 -1.95 -3.72 -27.86
C LYS A 317 -0.43 -3.55 -27.86
N ARG A 318 0.07 -2.46 -27.27
CA ARG A 318 1.51 -2.20 -27.13
C ARG A 318 2.22 -3.32 -26.37
N LEU A 319 1.57 -3.85 -25.34
CA LEU A 319 2.12 -4.92 -24.50
C LEU A 319 1.85 -6.33 -25.04
N HIS A 320 1.16 -6.48 -26.17
CA HIS A 320 0.79 -7.77 -26.77
C HIS A 320 -0.02 -8.68 -25.83
N ILE A 321 -0.93 -8.08 -25.05
CA ILE A 321 -1.87 -8.77 -24.15
C ILE A 321 -3.34 -8.49 -24.51
N ASP A 322 -3.57 -8.00 -25.73
CA ASP A 322 -4.87 -7.70 -26.31
C ASP A 322 -5.60 -8.95 -26.85
N PHE A 323 -5.56 -10.04 -26.08
CA PHE A 323 -6.31 -11.26 -26.41
C PHE A 323 -7.82 -10.94 -26.51
N PRO A 324 -8.59 -11.62 -27.39
CA PRO A 324 -10.02 -11.34 -27.56
C PRO A 324 -10.81 -11.30 -26.25
N GLU A 325 -10.53 -12.23 -25.33
CA GLU A 325 -11.19 -12.33 -24.02
C GLU A 325 -10.79 -11.19 -23.08
N VAL A 326 -9.56 -10.68 -23.20
CA VAL A 326 -9.07 -9.52 -22.43
C VAL A 326 -9.74 -8.24 -22.93
N ILE A 327 -9.82 -8.05 -24.25
CA ILE A 327 -10.51 -6.90 -24.85
C ILE A 327 -11.98 -6.91 -24.42
N GLU A 328 -12.68 -8.03 -24.59
CA GLU A 328 -14.08 -8.16 -24.22
C GLU A 328 -14.33 -7.82 -22.75
N LEU A 329 -13.49 -8.36 -21.84
CA LEU A 329 -13.57 -8.06 -20.41
C LEU A 329 -13.42 -6.57 -20.12
N VAL A 330 -12.38 -5.93 -20.69
CA VAL A 330 -12.06 -4.52 -20.44
C VAL A 330 -13.13 -3.61 -21.00
N GLU A 331 -13.61 -3.85 -22.22
CA GLU A 331 -14.68 -3.07 -22.83
C GLU A 331 -16.00 -3.21 -22.07
N ARG A 332 -16.38 -4.43 -21.68
CA ARG A 332 -17.57 -4.68 -20.85
C ARG A 332 -17.49 -3.91 -19.52
N LYS A 333 -16.37 -4.02 -18.80
CA LYS A 333 -16.18 -3.35 -17.50
C LYS A 333 -16.19 -1.84 -17.62
N ARG A 334 -15.60 -1.28 -18.68
CA ARG A 334 -15.70 0.15 -18.99
C ARG A 334 -17.12 0.62 -19.25
N ALA A 335 -17.89 -0.16 -20.02
CA ALA A 335 -19.27 0.17 -20.32
C ALA A 335 -20.13 0.17 -19.04
N GLU A 336 -19.94 -0.81 -18.16
CA GLU A 336 -20.59 -0.87 -16.83
C GLU A 336 -20.29 0.39 -16.00
N LEU A 337 -19.01 0.78 -15.89
CA LEU A 337 -18.57 1.91 -15.07
C LEU A 337 -18.93 3.29 -15.62
N ASN A 338 -19.17 3.41 -16.93
CA ASN A 338 -19.59 4.67 -17.54
C ASN A 338 -21.11 4.85 -17.58
N ALA A 339 -21.88 3.80 -17.27
CA ALA A 339 -23.33 3.85 -17.19
C ALA A 339 -23.85 4.32 -15.82
N VAL A 340 -22.98 4.31 -14.80
CA VAL A 340 -23.18 4.84 -13.44
C VAL A 340 -22.60 6.26 -13.39
#